data_AF-A0A1T4WRL4-F1
#
_entry.id   AF-A0A1T4WRL4-F1
#
_cell.length_a   1.000
_cell.length_b   1.000
_cell.length_c   1.000
_cell.angle_alpha   90.00
_cell.angle_beta   90.00
_cell.angle_gamma   90.00
#
_symmetry.space_group_name_H-M   'P 1'
#
loop_
_entity.id
_entity.type
_entity.pdbx_description
1 polymer ?
#
loop_
_entity_poly.entity_id
_entity_poly.type
_entity_poly.pdbx_seq_one_letter_code
_entity_poly.pdbx_strand_id
1 'polypeptide(L)' 'MKATLNGIVYDTDTAERLADVTHILDLFADGARQYVQSVYKNCDGRYFLRVETSDDDYVVPLTGAEADAYLYKYGRKRI' A
#
# COMPACT_ATOMS: atom_id res chain seq x y z
N MET A 1 3.25 1.96 12.83
CA MET A 1 1.87 2.20 13.29
C MET A 1 1.16 0.85 13.29
N LYS A 2 0.19 0.61 14.18
CA LYS A 2 -0.61 -0.63 14.16
C LYS A 2 -2.01 -0.30 13.67
N ALA A 3 -2.35 -0.74 12.47
CA ALA A 3 -3.71 -0.61 11.95
C ALA A 3 -4.49 -1.88 12.29
N THR A 4 -5.67 -1.75 12.90
CA THR A 4 -6.55 -2.91 13.16
C THR A 4 -7.72 -2.86 12.22
N LEU A 5 -7.85 -3.85 11.35
CA LEU A 5 -8.98 -3.98 10.44
C LEU A 5 -9.62 -5.36 10.62
N ASN A 6 -10.94 -5.40 10.88
CA ASN A 6 -11.69 -6.64 11.14
C ASN A 6 -11.04 -7.54 12.21
N GLY A 7 -10.43 -6.95 13.25
CA GLY A 7 -9.74 -7.68 14.32
C GLY A 7 -8.35 -8.22 13.95
N ILE A 8 -7.86 -7.94 12.74
CA ILE A 8 -6.50 -8.29 12.30
C ILE A 8 -5.61 -7.07 12.48
N VAL A 9 -4.48 -7.25 13.16
CA VAL A 9 -3.46 -6.22 13.36
C VAL A 9 -2.47 -6.27 12.21
N TYR A 10 -2.34 -5.15 11.49
CA TYR A 10 -1.31 -4.88 10.51
C TYR A 10 -0.26 -4.00 11.15
N ASP A 11 0.90 -4.58 11.42
CA ASP A 11 2.03 -3.90 12.07
C ASP A 11 2.90 -3.23 10.99
N THR A 12 2.61 -1.96 10.70
CA THR A 12 3.34 -1.22 9.68
C THR A 12 4.75 -0.81 10.11
N ASP A 13 5.13 -1.01 11.39
CA ASP A 13 6.49 -0.72 11.87
C ASP A 13 7.46 -1.85 11.55
N THR A 14 6.96 -3.09 11.53
CA THR A 14 7.78 -4.31 11.36
C THR A 14 7.58 -4.99 10.02
N ALA A 15 6.54 -4.62 9.27
CA ALA A 15 6.27 -5.17 7.95
C ALA A 15 7.37 -4.81 6.93
N GLU A 16 7.71 -5.79 6.09
CA GLU A 16 8.61 -5.58 4.96
C GLU A 16 7.89 -4.80 3.86
N ARG A 17 8.46 -3.67 3.44
CA ARG A 17 7.96 -2.89 2.30
C ARG A 17 8.50 -3.47 1.00
N LEU A 18 7.60 -3.91 0.12
CA LEU A 18 7.95 -4.63 -1.11
C LEU A 18 7.98 -3.73 -2.35
N ALA A 19 7.05 -2.77 -2.45
CA ALA A 19 6.99 -1.83 -3.57
C ALA A 19 6.27 -0.55 -3.18
N ASP A 20 6.62 0.55 -3.84
CA ASP A 20 6.00 1.86 -3.70
C ASP A 20 5.59 2.42 -5.07
N VAL A 21 4.43 3.05 -5.13
CA VAL A 21 3.92 3.70 -6.34
C VAL A 21 3.35 5.05 -5.96
N THR A 22 3.89 6.10 -6.56
CA THR A 22 3.32 7.44 -6.44
C THR A 22 2.31 7.65 -7.56
N HIS A 23 1.09 8.01 -7.19
CA HIS A 23 0.03 8.39 -8.10
C HIS A 23 -0.25 9.88 -7.99
N ILE A 24 -0.55 10.49 -9.14
CA ILE A 24 -1.05 11.86 -9.23
C ILE A 24 -2.44 11.76 -9.84
N LEU A 25 -3.45 12.15 -9.08
CA LEU A 25 -4.83 12.23 -9.51
C LEU A 25 -5.16 13.69 -9.80
N ASP A 26 -5.35 14.02 -11.08
CA ASP A 26 -5.75 15.36 -11.47
C ASP A 26 -7.26 15.52 -11.28
N LEU A 27 -7.66 16.23 -10.22
CA LEU A 27 -9.06 16.52 -9.97
C LEU A 27 -9.38 17.86 -10.63
N PHE A 28 -10.12 17.80 -11.75
CA PHE A 28 -10.44 18.94 -12.63
C PHE A 28 -10.86 20.25 -11.93
N ALA A 29 -11.37 20.21 -10.69
CA ALA A 29 -11.79 21.37 -9.91
C ALA A 29 -10.97 21.66 -8.64
N ASP A 30 -10.26 20.66 -8.08
CA ASP A 30 -9.59 20.75 -6.76
C ASP A 30 -8.06 20.69 -6.85
N GLY A 31 -7.51 20.66 -8.07
CA GLY A 31 -6.09 20.52 -8.32
C GLY A 31 -5.59 19.07 -8.25
N ALA A 32 -4.30 18.89 -8.56
CA ALA A 32 -3.68 17.58 -8.53
C ALA A 32 -3.46 17.10 -7.09
N ARG A 33 -3.98 15.92 -6.75
CA ARG A 33 -3.69 15.23 -5.49
C ARG A 33 -2.67 14.14 -5.72
N GLN A 34 -1.63 14.13 -4.89
CA GLN A 34 -0.64 13.06 -4.87
C GLN A 34 -0.97 12.08 -3.74
N TYR A 35 -0.88 10.80 -4.04
CA TYR A 35 -0.94 9.75 -3.02
C TYR A 35 0.07 8.65 -3.33
N VAL A 36 0.56 8.00 -2.28
CA VAL A 36 1.53 6.91 -2.37
C VAL A 36 0.83 5.62 -1.98
N GLN A 37 1.00 4.60 -2.79
CA GLN A 37 0.56 3.24 -2.50
C GLN A 37 1.76 2.35 -2.29
N SER A 38 1.80 1.68 -1.14
CA SER A 38 2.90 0.84 -0.72
C SER A 38 2.40 -0.55 -0.38
N VAL A 39 2.97 -1.58 -1.00
CA VAL A 39 2.66 -2.98 -0.67
C VAL A 39 3.62 -3.46 0.40
N TYR A 40 3.06 -4.04 1.45
CA TYR A 40 3.79 -4.58 2.58
C TYR A 40 3.48 -6.06 2.80
N LYS A 41 4.43 -6.74 3.44
CA LYS A 41 4.30 -8.11 3.94
C LYS A 41 4.64 -8.16 5.43
N ASN A 42 3.67 -8.57 6.24
CA ASN A 42 3.90 -8.82 7.66
C ASN A 42 4.76 -10.06 7.88
N CYS A 43 5.37 -10.17 9.07
CA CYS A 43 6.15 -11.34 9.47
C CYS A 43 5.34 -12.65 9.46
N ASP A 44 4.02 -12.58 9.62
CA ASP A 44 3.12 -13.74 9.55
C ASP A 44 2.73 -14.14 8.11
N GLY A 45 3.30 -13.46 7.11
CA GLY A 45 3.11 -13.74 5.69
C GLY A 45 1.90 -13.05 5.06
N ARG A 46 1.08 -12.31 5.82
CA ARG A 46 -0.05 -11.55 5.27
C ARG A 46 0.41 -10.30 4.53
N TYR A 47 -0.28 -9.98 3.45
CA TYR A 47 -0.02 -8.78 2.66
C TYR A 47 -1.05 -7.70 2.98
N PHE A 48 -0.64 -6.45 2.84
CA PHE A 48 -1.54 -5.30 2.87
C PHE A 48 -1.01 -4.18 1.99
N LEU A 49 -1.94 -3.36 1.50
CA LEU A 49 -1.68 -2.11 0.83
C LEU A 49 -1.83 -0.98 1.86
N ARG A 50 -0.83 -0.10 1.93
CA ARG A 50 -0.96 1.18 2.61
C ARG A 50 -1.14 2.27 1.57
N VAL A 51 -2.10 3.16 1.78
CA VAL A 51 -2.38 4.30 0.89
C VAL A 51 -2.23 5.57 1.70
N GLU A 52 -1.18 6.32 1.41
CA GLU A 52 -0.83 7.56 2.11
C GLU A 52 -1.14 8.76 1.22
N THR A 53 -1.91 9.69 1.75
CA THR A 53 -2.17 11.02 1.18
C THR A 53 -1.57 12.08 2.10
N SER A 54 -1.69 13.37 1.74
CA SER A 54 -1.30 14.47 2.62
C SER A 54 -2.06 14.51 3.94
N ASP A 55 -3.30 14.03 3.94
CA ASP A 55 -4.26 14.25 5.02
C ASP A 55 -4.70 12.95 5.72
N ASP A 56 -4.59 11.81 5.02
CA ASP A 56 -5.06 10.51 5.47
C ASP A 56 -4.07 9.37 5.17
N ASP A 57 -4.17 8.30 5.97
CA ASP A 57 -3.44 7.04 5.82
C ASP A 57 -4.41 5.85 5.98
N TYR A 58 -4.48 4.99 4.96
CA TYR A 58 -5.39 3.86 4.89
C TYR A 58 -4.64 2.53 4.74
N VAL A 59 -5.15 1.48 5.41
CA VAL A 59 -4.64 0.11 5.26
C VAL A 59 -5.73 -0.78 4.69
N VAL A 60 -5.39 -1.50 3.62
CA VAL A 60 -6.28 -2.44 2.92
C VAL A 60 -5.63 -3.83 2.89
N PRO A 61 -6.29 -4.88 3.40
CA PRO A 61 -5.82 -6.25 3.29
C PRO A 61 -5.67 -6.65 1.84
N LEU A 62 -4.60 -7.38 1.51
CA LEU A 62 -4.45 -8.00 0.20
C LEU A 62 -4.37 -9.52 0.35
N THR A 63 -5.00 -10.22 -0.58
CA THR A 63 -4.68 -11.61 -0.84
C THR A 63 -3.30 -11.73 -1.49
N GLY A 64 -2.69 -12.92 -1.44
CA GLY A 64 -1.41 -13.16 -2.12
C GLY A 64 -1.47 -12.86 -3.62
N ALA A 65 -2.58 -13.21 -4.29
CA ALA A 65 -2.76 -12.95 -5.72
C ALA A 65 -2.85 -11.45 -6.06
N GLU A 66 -3.51 -10.65 -5.21
CA GLU A 66 -3.57 -9.20 -5.40
C GLU A 66 -2.21 -8.54 -5.17
N ALA A 67 -1.47 -8.99 -4.14
CA ALA A 67 -0.11 -8.53 -3.90
C ALA A 67 0.81 -8.87 -5.08
N ASP A 68 0.76 -10.09 -5.59
CA ASP A 68 1.55 -10.53 -6.75
C ASP A 68 1.21 -9.72 -8.01
N ALA A 69 -0.07 -9.46 -8.26
CA ALA A 69 -0.50 -8.62 -9.38
C ALA A 69 0.03 -7.19 -9.27
N TYR A 70 0.02 -6.62 -8.07
CA TYR A 70 0.54 -5.29 -7.79
C TYR A 70 2.06 -5.23 -7.99
N LEU A 71 2.79 -6.20 -7.43
CA LEU A 71 4.24 -6.33 -7.57
C LEU A 71 4.65 -6.60 -9.02
N TYR A 72 3.86 -7.35 -9.78
CA TYR A 72 4.11 -7.55 -11.21
C TYR A 72 3.96 -6.24 -12.00
N LYS A 73 2.91 -5.48 -11.71
CA LYS A 73 2.59 -4.23 -12.42
C LYS A 73 3.55 -3.09 -12.07
N TYR A 74 3.98 -3.01 -10.81
CA TYR A 74 4.68 -1.85 -10.28
C TYR A 74 6.00 -2.15 -9.57
N GLY A 75 6.18 -3.38 -9.07
CA GLY A 75 7.38 -3.83 -8.36
C GLY A 75 8.52 -4.31 -9.25
N ARG A 76 8.42 -4.18 -10.59
CA ARG A 76 9.52 -4.50 -11.50
C ARG A 76 10.68 -3.52 -11.29
N LYS A 77 11.62 -3.89 -10.42
CA LYS A 77 13.04 -3.69 -10.71
C LYS A 77 13.30 -4.37 -12.05
N ARG A 78 13.45 -3.57 -13.11
CA ARG A 78 14.10 -4.02 -14.34
C ARG A 78 15.49 -4.49 -13.92
N ILE A 79 15.73 -5.79 -14.00
CA ILE A 79 17.09 -6.36 -14.07
C ILE A 79 17.64 -5.98 -15.44
#